data_AF-A0A0E3R1F6-F1
#
_entry.id   AF-A0A0E3R1F6-F1
#
_cell.length_a   1.000
_cell.length_b   1.000
_cell.length_c   1.000
_cell.angle_alpha   90.00
_cell.angle_beta   90.00
_cell.angle_gamma   90.00
#
_symmetry.space_group_name_H-M   'P 1'
#
loop_
_entity.id
_entity.type
_entity.pdbx_description
1 polymer ?
#
loop_
_entity_poly.entity_id
_entity_poly.type
_entity_poly.pdbx_seq_one_letter_code
_entity_poly.pdbx_strand_id
1 'polypeptide(L)' 'MRDSSIEKPPAKINVVALFGGVDLKVPEKWQIETEAIPILGGIEDERPRSSIRRESDSEKPDIIITGFIAFGGLSIKD' A
#
# COMPACT_ATOMS: atom_id res chain seq x y z
N MET A 1 10.35 9.68 5.88
CA MET A 1 11.09 8.56 5.25
C MET A 1 11.66 9.09 3.93
N ARG A 2 12.88 9.66 3.88
CA ARG A 2 13.33 10.46 2.72
C ARG A 2 14.22 9.72 1.70
N ASP A 3 14.79 8.57 2.07
CA ASP A 3 15.81 7.87 1.25
C ASP A 3 15.44 6.40 0.95
N SER A 4 14.18 6.15 0.58
CA SER A 4 13.74 4.81 0.16
C SER A 4 13.65 4.74 -1.37
N SER A 5 14.33 3.75 -1.96
CA SER A 5 14.31 3.45 -3.39
C SER A 5 14.08 1.96 -3.61
N ILE A 6 13.12 1.62 -4.47
CA ILE A 6 12.92 0.24 -4.94
C ILE A 6 13.86 0.04 -6.14
N GLU A 7 14.83 -0.86 -6.01
CA GLU A 7 15.79 -1.12 -7.09
C GLU A 7 15.14 -1.77 -8.32
N LYS A 8 14.05 -2.54 -8.13
CA LYS A 8 13.29 -3.20 -9.21
C LYS A 8 11.79 -3.21 -8.92
N PRO A 9 11.02 -2.25 -9.46
CA PRO A 9 9.57 -2.25 -9.37
C PRO A 9 8.93 -3.39 -10.20
N PRO A 10 7.80 -3.97 -9.75
CA PRO A 10 7.12 -3.70 -8.49
C PRO A 10 7.69 -4.52 -7.32
N ALA A 11 7.82 -3.90 -6.15
CA ALA A 11 7.98 -4.62 -4.90
C ALA A 11 6.63 -5.24 -4.49
N LYS A 12 6.65 -6.49 -4.02
CA LYS A 12 5.42 -7.19 -3.60
C LYS A 12 5.37 -7.33 -2.09
N ILE A 13 4.26 -6.92 -1.48
CA ILE A 13 4.00 -7.08 -0.05
C ILE A 13 2.78 -7.97 0.11
N ASN A 14 2.89 -9.05 0.88
CA ASN A 14 1.78 -9.92 1.23
C ASN A 14 1.35 -9.62 2.66
N VAL A 15 0.11 -9.19 2.85
CA VAL A 15 -0.46 -8.84 4.15
C VAL A 15 -1.56 -9.83 4.52
N VAL A 16 -1.40 -10.47 5.67
CA VAL A 16 -2.41 -11.34 6.26
C VAL A 16 -2.77 -10.82 7.64
N ALA A 17 -4.00 -10.35 7.80
CA ALA A 17 -4.55 -9.94 9.08
C ALA A 17 -5.82 -10.77 9.36
N LEU A 18 -5.87 -11.45 10.50
CA LEU A 18 -7.00 -12.33 10.87
C LEU A 18 -7.90 -11.74 11.95
N PHE A 19 -7.32 -10.92 12.83
CA PHE A 19 -7.99 -10.16 13.87
C PHE A 19 -7.16 -8.88 14.12
N GLY A 20 -7.77 -7.71 13.98
CA GLY A 20 -7.09 -6.41 14.11
C GLY A 20 -6.59 -5.84 12.78
N GLY A 21 -5.73 -4.82 12.84
CA GLY A 21 -5.31 -4.06 11.65
C GLY A 21 -3.81 -3.99 11.43
N VAL A 22 -3.43 -3.62 10.20
CA VAL A 22 -2.05 -3.38 9.77
C VAL A 22 -1.92 -1.93 9.33
N ASP A 23 -0.98 -1.20 9.93
CA ASP A 23 -0.57 0.13 9.50
C ASP A 23 0.68 0.02 8.63
N LEU A 24 0.54 0.26 7.33
CA LEU A 24 1.63 0.21 6.37
C LEU A 24 2.10 1.62 6.03
N LYS A 25 3.34 1.96 6.40
CA LYS A 25 3.97 3.23 5.99
C LYS A 25 4.65 3.08 4.64
N VAL A 26 4.22 3.88 3.68
CA VAL A 26 4.71 3.88 2.31
C VAL A 26 5.01 5.31 1.89
N PRO A 27 6.21 5.59 1.34
CA PRO A 27 6.56 6.91 0.82
C PRO A 27 5.47 7.50 -0.07
N GLU A 28 5.15 8.77 0.17
CA GLU A 28 4.18 9.58 -0.57
C GLU A 28 4.34 9.49 -2.10
N LYS A 29 5.59 9.41 -2.56
CA LYS A 29 5.94 9.39 -3.99
C LYS A 29 5.65 8.05 -4.70
N TRP A 30 5.33 6.98 -3.96
CA TRP A 30 5.18 5.65 -4.54
C TRP A 30 3.76 5.36 -5.01
N GLN A 31 3.64 4.83 -6.24
CA GLN A 31 2.40 4.28 -6.75
C GLN A 31 2.15 2.91 -6.13
N ILE A 32 0.95 2.75 -5.55
CA ILE A 32 0.53 1.51 -4.90
C ILE A 32 -0.65 0.93 -5.66
N GLU A 33 -0.55 -0.34 -6.00
CA GLU A 33 -1.67 -1.16 -6.46
C GLU A 33 -2.05 -2.13 -5.34
N THR A 34 -3.35 -2.22 -5.04
CA THR A 34 -3.86 -3.09 -3.98
C THR A 34 -4.74 -4.18 -4.58
N GLU A 35 -4.29 -5.42 -4.44
CA GLU A 35 -5.00 -6.65 -4.84
C GLU A 35 -5.44 -7.47 -3.60
N ALA A 36 -5.29 -6.92 -2.40
CA ALA A 36 -5.69 -7.60 -1.17
C ALA A 36 -7.21 -7.65 -1.03
N ILE A 37 -7.73 -8.78 -0.53
CA ILE A 37 -9.17 -9.03 -0.40
C ILE A 37 -9.59 -8.85 1.07
N PRO A 38 -10.38 -7.82 1.41
CA PRO A 38 -11.01 -7.72 2.72
C PRO A 38 -12.26 -8.60 2.78
N ILE A 39 -12.32 -9.51 3.76
CA ILE A 39 -13.47 -10.38 4.01
C ILE A 39 -14.45 -9.69 4.98
N LEU A 40 -13.94 -9.16 6.09
CA LEU A 40 -14.71 -8.41 7.10
C LEU A 40 -13.87 -7.26 7.64
N GLY A 41 -14.05 -6.07 7.04
CA GLY A 41 -13.29 -4.86 7.35
C GLY A 41 -12.94 -4.06 6.08
N GLY A 42 -11.83 -3.33 6.07
CA GLY A 42 -11.53 -2.36 5.01
C GLY A 42 -10.04 -2.13 4.71
N ILE A 43 -9.78 -1.54 3.55
CA ILE A 43 -8.46 -1.05 3.17
C ILE A 43 -8.60 0.46 2.91
N GLU A 44 -7.81 1.26 3.60
CA GLU A 44 -7.85 2.72 3.54
C GLU A 44 -6.48 3.27 3.18
N ASP A 45 -6.41 4.11 2.15
CA ASP A 45 -5.21 4.89 1.82
C ASP A 45 -5.39 6.32 2.36
N GLU A 46 -4.72 6.60 3.48
CA GLU A 46 -4.78 7.87 4.20
C GLU A 46 -3.69 8.86 3.73
N ARG A 47 -2.93 8.52 2.69
CA ARG A 47 -1.88 9.41 2.17
C ARG A 47 -2.50 10.67 1.55
N PRO A 48 -1.83 11.84 1.63
CA PRO A 48 -2.34 13.08 1.06
C PRO A 48 -2.67 12.95 -0.44
N ARG A 49 -3.82 13.44 -0.90
CA ARG A 49 -4.20 13.33 -2.32
C ARG A 49 -3.20 13.97 -3.30
N SER A 50 -2.39 14.93 -2.83
CA SER A 50 -1.31 15.58 -3.58
C SER A 50 -0.07 14.70 -3.78
N SER A 51 0.07 13.61 -3.02
CA SER A 51 1.13 12.63 -3.18
C SER A 51 0.74 11.50 -4.12
N ILE A 52 -0.54 11.07 -4.08
CA ILE A 52 -1.11 10.05 -4.98
C ILE A 52 -1.01 10.46 -6.46
N ARG A 53 -1.10 11.78 -6.75
CA ARG A 53 -1.25 12.32 -8.11
C ARG A 53 0.05 12.71 -8.81
N ARG A 54 1.21 12.60 -8.16
CA ARG A 54 2.49 12.97 -8.78
C ARG A 54 3.12 11.77 -9.46
N GLU A 55 2.88 11.72 -10.77
CA GLU A 55 3.86 11.41 -11.84
C GLU A 55 5.02 10.52 -11.39
N SER A 56 4.74 9.26 -11.07
CA SER A 56 5.75 8.24 -11.37
C SER A 56 5.72 8.11 -12.89
N ASP A 57 6.78 8.52 -13.57
CA ASP A 57 7.00 8.27 -15.01
C ASP A 57 7.07 6.76 -15.34
N SER A 58 6.90 5.88 -14.35
CA SER A 58 6.86 4.44 -14.51
C SER A 58 5.44 3.97 -14.86
N GLU A 59 5.33 3.24 -15.98
CA GLU A 59 4.12 2.48 -16.35
C GLU A 59 3.73 1.39 -15.33
N LYS A 60 4.59 1.11 -14.35
CA LYS A 60 4.43 0.05 -13.36
C LYS A 60 4.30 0.64 -11.95
N PRO A 61 3.49 0.04 -11.07
CA PRO A 61 3.42 0.44 -9.68
C PRO A 61 4.75 0.18 -8.97
N ASP A 62 5.07 1.01 -7.97
CA ASP A 62 6.21 0.80 -7.09
C ASP A 62 5.96 -0.40 -6.18
N ILE A 63 4.74 -0.50 -5.62
CA ILE A 63 4.33 -1.57 -4.72
C ILE A 63 3.03 -2.21 -5.21
N ILE A 64 2.98 -3.55 -5.16
CA ILE A 64 1.74 -4.32 -5.21
C ILE A 64 1.50 -4.94 -3.84
N ILE A 65 0.37 -4.59 -3.22
CA ILE A 65 -0.08 -5.15 -1.95
C ILE A 65 -1.07 -6.26 -2.24
N THR A 66 -0.77 -7.47 -1.78
CA THR A 66 -1.59 -8.68 -1.94
C THR A 66 -1.95 -9.26 -0.57
N GLY A 67 -2.89 -10.20 -0.55
CA GLY A 67 -3.21 -10.99 0.64
C GLY A 67 -4.67 -10.88 1.03
N PHE A 68 -4.98 -11.20 2.28
CA PHE A 68 -6.35 -11.22 2.77
C PHE A 68 -6.45 -10.66 4.19
N ILE A 69 -7.52 -9.91 4.43
CA ILE A 69 -7.78 -9.22 5.69
C ILE A 69 -9.15 -9.67 6.19
N ALA A 70 -9.17 -10.33 7.34
CA ALA A 70 -10.39 -10.76 8.02
C ALA A 70 -10.46 -10.09 9.40
N PHE A 71 -11.65 -9.60 9.77
CA PHE A 71 -11.94 -8.98 11.06
C PHE A 71 -10.98 -7.83 11.45
N GLY A 72 -10.79 -6.86 10.55
CA GLY A 72 -10.03 -5.63 10.80
C GLY A 72 -9.62 -4.89 9.52
N GLY A 73 -8.49 -4.17 9.49
CA GLY A 73 -8.22 -3.28 8.35
C GLY A 73 -6.75 -3.06 8.01
N LEU A 74 -6.49 -2.64 6.77
CA LEU A 74 -5.18 -2.17 6.32
C LEU A 74 -5.25 -0.66 6.13
N SER A 75 -4.46 0.10 6.90
CA SER A 75 -4.32 1.54 6.72
C SER A 75 -2.95 1.86 6.13
N ILE A 76 -2.95 2.59 5.01
CA ILE A 76 -1.75 2.99 4.29
C ILE A 76 -1.48 4.47 4.61
N LYS A 77 -0.31 4.75 5.16
CA LYS A 77 0.14 6.08 5.62
C LYS A 77 1.51 6.42 5.02
N ASP A 78 1.95 7.67 5.12
CA ASP A 78 3.34 8.08 4.82
C ASP A 78 4.23 8.11 6.08
#